data_AF-A0A7C5J459-F1
#
_entry.id   AF-A0A7C5J459-F1
#
_cell.length_a   1.000
_cell.length_b   1.000
_cell.length_c   1.000
_cell.angle_alpha   90.00
_cell.angle_beta   90.00
_cell.angle_gamma   90.00
#
_symmetry.space_group_name_H-M   'P 1'
#
loop_
_entity.id
_entity.type
_entity.pdbx_description
1 polymer ?
#
loop_
_entity_poly.entity_id
_entity_poly.type
_entity_poly.pdbx_seq_one_letter_code
_entity_poly.pdbx_strand_id
1 'polypeptide(L)'
;MPAAISFRPALLGATFVATAAGCTSILDFGGYSYVDGTGGETSTGGGAALGGGGAGSGGGTGTGTPAGVGDCADDTRDGNETDVDCGGTCPPCTQGKMCELPTDCATGFCVDGRCCNDECAGTCRACSADKTGTADGLCTLIASGDDPDDECAAADTCNGDGSCGQCDMTPAAPGGTCPAVCDSCAGDTCIIQCSAGECKRAAVTCPADWNCTVDCDGAQACDGAMVGCSDYLCTVICNGNEACHDLTVACGKGACHTACQTGSGVCNGATVSCGFEACTCEGAASTPTLSCGSSCGCEPC
;
A
#
# COMPACT_ATOMS: atom_id res chain seq x y z
N MET A 1 -4.22 -39.63 -42.74
CA MET A 1 -4.46 -39.05 -41.39
C MET A 1 -3.10 -38.91 -40.72
N PRO A 2 -2.83 -37.76 -40.07
CA PRO A 2 -1.83 -36.80 -40.55
C PRO A 2 -0.40 -37.00 -40.05
N ALA A 3 0.52 -36.40 -40.80
CA ALA A 3 1.96 -36.38 -40.60
C ALA A 3 2.38 -35.54 -39.38
N ALA A 4 3.41 -36.02 -38.67
CA ALA A 4 4.06 -35.32 -37.58
C ALA A 4 4.91 -34.17 -38.14
N ILE A 5 4.58 -32.93 -37.73
CA ILE A 5 5.39 -31.74 -38.00
C ILE A 5 6.34 -31.55 -36.81
N SER A 6 7.63 -31.75 -37.07
CA SER A 6 8.72 -31.46 -36.13
C SER A 6 9.02 -29.96 -36.17
N PHE A 7 8.68 -29.24 -35.11
CA PHE A 7 9.14 -27.87 -34.89
C PHE A 7 10.48 -27.90 -34.15
N ARG A 8 11.54 -27.46 -34.84
CA ARG A 8 12.84 -27.12 -34.22
C ARG A 8 12.76 -25.65 -33.81
N PRO A 9 13.00 -25.27 -32.55
CA PRO A 9 13.14 -23.86 -32.21
C PRO A 9 14.46 -23.33 -32.79
N ALA A 10 14.37 -22.24 -33.55
CA ALA A 10 15.52 -21.52 -34.08
C ALA A 10 16.26 -20.83 -32.92
N LEU A 11 17.53 -21.22 -32.73
CA LEU A 11 18.49 -20.46 -31.93
C LEU A 11 18.73 -19.10 -32.62
N LEU A 12 18.17 -18.02 -32.08
CA LEU A 12 18.68 -16.67 -32.35
C LEU A 12 19.81 -16.41 -31.36
N GLY A 13 21.05 -16.37 -31.88
CA GLY A 13 22.21 -15.95 -31.13
C GLY A 13 22.16 -14.45 -30.86
N ALA A 14 22.05 -14.07 -29.59
CA ALA A 14 22.33 -12.72 -29.15
C ALA A 14 23.85 -12.58 -28.97
N THR A 15 24.50 -11.89 -29.89
CA THR A 15 25.90 -11.48 -29.75
C THR A 15 25.97 -10.32 -28.77
N PHE A 16 26.45 -10.57 -27.54
CA PHE A 16 26.77 -9.52 -26.58
C PHE A 16 28.07 -8.84 -27.02
N VAL A 17 27.98 -7.59 -27.47
CA VAL A 17 29.14 -6.71 -27.58
C VAL A 17 29.16 -5.83 -26.34
N ALA A 18 30.04 -6.16 -25.39
CA ALA A 18 30.33 -5.30 -24.26
C ALA A 18 31.28 -4.17 -24.73
N THR A 19 30.78 -2.95 -24.79
CA THR A 19 31.63 -1.75 -24.80
C THR A 19 31.38 -0.97 -23.53
N ALA A 20 32.47 -0.65 -22.84
CA ALA A 20 32.47 0.15 -21.62
C ALA A 20 31.94 1.57 -21.89
N ALA A 21 31.25 2.11 -20.88
CA ALA A 21 30.71 3.46 -20.73
C ALA A 21 29.26 3.70 -21.23
N GLY A 22 28.35 3.81 -20.25
CA GLY A 22 27.15 4.66 -20.29
C GLY A 22 25.92 4.12 -21.02
N CYS A 23 24.92 3.62 -20.27
CA CYS A 23 23.60 3.28 -20.78
C CYS A 23 22.78 4.53 -21.13
N THR A 24 22.40 4.71 -22.40
CA THR A 24 21.14 5.35 -22.78
C THR A 24 20.46 4.48 -23.83
N SER A 25 19.26 4.00 -23.52
CA SER A 25 18.43 3.20 -24.43
C SER A 25 17.47 4.12 -25.18
N ILE A 26 17.64 4.22 -26.50
CA ILE A 26 16.66 4.80 -27.43
C ILE A 26 15.78 3.67 -27.95
N LEU A 27 14.48 3.75 -27.72
CA LEU A 27 13.47 2.93 -28.37
C LEU A 27 12.81 3.79 -29.46
N ASP A 28 12.90 3.33 -30.70
CA ASP A 28 12.30 3.97 -31.88
C ASP A 28 10.89 3.37 -32.11
N PHE A 29 9.86 4.17 -31.85
CA PHE A 29 8.51 3.94 -32.36
C PHE A 29 8.07 5.22 -33.09
N GLY A 30 8.04 5.15 -34.42
CA GLY A 30 7.06 5.87 -35.23
C GLY A 30 6.97 7.38 -35.02
N GLY A 31 8.03 8.11 -35.39
CA GLY A 31 7.87 9.39 -36.09
C GLY A 31 7.37 10.62 -35.31
N TYR A 32 7.46 10.66 -33.98
CA TYR A 32 7.31 11.90 -33.21
C TYR A 32 8.62 12.25 -32.47
N SER A 33 9.22 13.39 -32.80
CA SER A 33 10.43 13.90 -32.15
C SER A 33 10.07 14.73 -30.92
N TYR A 34 10.55 14.34 -29.73
CA TYR A 34 10.56 15.18 -28.53
C TYR A 34 12.02 15.43 -28.11
N VAL A 35 12.36 16.69 -27.90
CA VAL A 35 13.69 17.15 -27.43
C VAL A 35 13.53 17.66 -26.00
N ASP A 36 14.19 17.00 -25.04
CA ASP A 36 14.44 17.57 -23.72
C ASP A 36 15.87 18.11 -23.68
N GLY A 37 15.98 19.44 -23.57
CA GLY A 37 17.23 20.16 -23.54
C GLY A 37 17.74 20.29 -22.11
N THR A 38 18.71 19.45 -21.74
CA THR A 38 19.60 19.75 -20.61
C THR A 38 20.95 20.22 -21.14
N GLY A 39 21.18 21.53 -21.09
CA GLY A 39 22.46 22.17 -21.36
C GLY A 39 22.78 23.14 -20.22
N GLY A 40 23.62 22.70 -19.29
CA GLY A 40 24.28 23.59 -18.34
C GLY A 40 25.46 24.28 -19.01
N GLU A 41 25.61 25.58 -18.75
CA GLU A 41 26.87 26.30 -18.99
C GLU A 41 27.38 26.90 -17.68
N THR A 42 28.60 26.51 -17.33
CA THR A 42 29.44 27.15 -16.33
C THR A 42 30.11 28.39 -16.92
N SER A 43 30.05 29.54 -16.24
CA SER A 43 31.16 30.50 -16.22
C SER A 43 30.95 31.67 -15.25
N THR A 44 31.79 31.68 -14.21
CA THR A 44 32.56 32.82 -13.69
C THR A 44 31.98 34.25 -13.69
N GLY A 45 32.00 34.86 -12.49
CA GLY A 45 32.71 36.13 -12.30
C GLY A 45 31.91 37.32 -11.77
N GLY A 46 32.02 37.55 -10.46
CA GLY A 46 32.39 38.81 -9.81
C GLY A 46 31.62 40.11 -10.10
N GLY A 47 31.11 40.75 -9.05
CA GLY A 47 30.74 42.17 -9.11
C GLY A 47 29.93 42.64 -7.91
N ALA A 48 30.58 43.36 -7.01
CA ALA A 48 30.03 43.86 -5.76
C ALA A 48 29.03 45.03 -5.91
N ALA A 49 28.13 45.07 -4.93
CA ALA A 49 27.73 46.24 -4.13
C ALA A 49 26.60 47.19 -4.57
N LEU A 50 25.87 47.60 -3.51
CA LEU A 50 24.96 48.75 -3.33
C LEU A 50 23.57 48.57 -3.96
N GLY A 51 22.43 48.76 -3.30
CA GLY A 51 22.07 49.37 -2.03
C GLY A 51 20.59 49.83 -2.12
N GLY A 52 19.93 50.00 -0.97
CA GLY A 52 18.58 50.60 -0.82
C GLY A 52 17.45 49.57 -0.90
N GLY A 53 16.56 49.40 0.08
CA GLY A 53 15.94 50.42 0.93
C GLY A 53 14.59 50.79 0.31
N GLY A 54 13.50 50.21 0.83
CA GLY A 54 12.15 50.48 0.32
C GLY A 54 11.09 49.70 1.08
N ALA A 55 10.86 50.08 2.34
CA ALA A 55 9.64 49.72 3.06
C ALA A 55 8.46 50.41 2.36
N GLY A 56 7.48 49.62 1.93
CA GLY A 56 6.21 50.11 1.40
C GLY A 56 5.06 49.43 2.10
N SER A 57 4.78 49.84 3.34
CA SER A 57 3.49 49.57 3.99
C SER A 57 2.42 50.43 3.29
N GLY A 58 1.66 49.81 2.38
CA GLY A 58 0.43 50.37 1.86
C GLY A 58 -0.75 49.86 2.67
N GLY A 59 -1.07 50.55 3.76
CA GLY A 59 -2.34 50.36 4.46
C GLY A 59 -3.49 50.90 3.60
N GLY A 60 -4.22 50.00 2.95
CA GLY A 60 -5.48 50.29 2.29
C GLY A 60 -6.63 50.02 3.24
N THR A 61 -7.19 51.05 3.86
CA THR A 61 -8.52 50.99 4.47
C THR A 61 -9.54 50.90 3.33
N GLY A 62 -9.86 49.68 2.92
CA GLY A 62 -10.90 49.39 1.93
C GLY A 62 -12.28 49.61 2.56
N THR A 63 -12.90 50.74 2.23
CA THR A 63 -14.35 50.94 2.34
C THR A 63 -15.05 49.87 1.51
N GLY A 64 -16.03 49.17 2.10
CA GLY A 64 -16.80 48.10 1.47
C GLY A 64 -17.15 48.39 0.01
N THR A 65 -16.48 47.68 -0.88
CA THR A 65 -16.82 47.59 -2.30
C THR A 65 -17.78 46.40 -2.43
N PRO A 66 -18.88 46.52 -3.18
CA PRO A 66 -19.79 45.39 -3.39
C PRO A 66 -19.04 44.26 -4.11
N ALA A 67 -19.17 43.04 -3.59
CA ALA A 67 -18.62 41.80 -4.15
C ALA A 67 -18.72 41.80 -5.68
N GLY A 68 -17.58 41.98 -6.35
CA GLY A 68 -17.58 42.38 -7.73
C GLY A 68 -16.22 42.19 -8.37
N VAL A 69 -15.96 40.97 -8.84
CA VAL A 69 -14.94 40.54 -9.81
C VAL A 69 -13.46 40.82 -9.50
N GLY A 70 -13.13 41.62 -8.47
CA GLY A 70 -11.75 41.90 -8.06
C GLY A 70 -11.15 40.85 -7.12
N ASP A 71 -12.00 40.21 -6.34
CA ASP A 71 -11.63 39.32 -5.24
C ASP A 71 -11.19 37.92 -5.72
N CYS A 72 -11.44 37.57 -7.01
CA CYS A 72 -11.24 36.22 -7.53
C CYS A 72 -9.83 35.92 -8.12
N ALA A 73 -8.86 36.81 -7.92
CA ALA A 73 -7.52 36.70 -8.51
C ALA A 73 -6.50 37.60 -7.77
N ASP A 74 -6.62 37.71 -6.45
CA ASP A 74 -5.79 38.56 -5.60
C ASP A 74 -4.92 37.79 -4.58
N ASP A 75 -4.80 36.47 -4.76
CA ASP A 75 -4.02 35.54 -3.92
C ASP A 75 -4.50 35.50 -2.45
N THR A 76 -5.71 35.98 -2.17
CA THR A 76 -6.31 36.01 -0.83
C THR A 76 -7.68 35.35 -0.82
N ARG A 77 -7.90 34.38 0.09
CA ARG A 77 -9.26 33.84 0.29
C ARG A 77 -10.12 34.86 1.01
N ASP A 78 -10.91 35.61 0.28
CA ASP A 78 -11.87 36.56 0.84
C ASP A 78 -13.23 36.54 0.11
N GLY A 79 -14.03 37.60 0.25
CA GLY A 79 -15.34 37.70 -0.40
C GLY A 79 -16.26 36.49 -0.17
N ASN A 80 -16.58 35.78 -1.27
CA ASN A 80 -17.39 34.55 -1.29
C ASN A 80 -16.59 33.33 -1.74
N GLU A 81 -15.27 33.35 -1.60
CA GLU A 81 -14.39 32.28 -2.06
C GLU A 81 -14.34 31.09 -1.10
N THR A 82 -14.35 29.88 -1.65
CA THR A 82 -14.20 28.65 -0.85
C THR A 82 -12.76 28.20 -0.71
N ASP A 83 -11.90 28.61 -1.65
CA ASP A 83 -10.44 28.55 -1.54
C ASP A 83 -9.84 29.78 -2.25
N VAL A 84 -8.55 30.06 -2.06
CA VAL A 84 -7.88 31.24 -2.63
C VAL A 84 -8.13 31.33 -4.15
N ASP A 85 -8.74 32.44 -4.58
CA ASP A 85 -9.03 32.80 -5.97
C ASP A 85 -10.06 31.89 -6.67
N CYS A 86 -10.90 31.15 -5.92
CA CYS A 86 -11.89 30.25 -6.52
C CYS A 86 -13.10 29.89 -5.63
N GLY A 87 -14.14 29.36 -6.29
CA GLY A 87 -15.37 28.90 -5.66
C GLY A 87 -16.41 30.02 -5.40
N GLY A 88 -17.61 29.63 -4.99
CA GLY A 88 -18.73 30.55 -4.76
C GLY A 88 -19.11 31.36 -6.01
N THR A 89 -18.84 32.67 -5.99
CA THR A 89 -19.08 33.56 -7.15
C THR A 89 -17.91 33.62 -8.13
N CYS A 90 -16.76 33.07 -7.76
CA CYS A 90 -15.54 33.01 -8.56
C CYS A 90 -15.53 31.75 -9.45
N PRO A 91 -14.56 31.61 -10.38
CA PRO A 91 -14.41 30.39 -11.17
C PRO A 91 -14.29 29.15 -10.27
N PRO A 92 -14.76 27.96 -10.72
CA PRO A 92 -14.64 26.75 -9.92
C PRO A 92 -13.19 26.39 -9.60
N CYS A 93 -12.96 25.99 -8.36
CA CYS A 93 -11.71 25.49 -7.85
C CYS A 93 -11.28 24.19 -8.54
N THR A 94 -9.96 24.02 -8.67
CA THR A 94 -9.34 22.80 -9.20
C THR A 94 -9.39 21.67 -8.17
N GLN A 95 -9.11 20.43 -8.61
CA GLN A 95 -9.03 19.27 -7.74
C GLN A 95 -8.09 19.51 -6.54
N GLY A 96 -8.51 19.07 -5.35
CA GLY A 96 -7.75 19.16 -4.09
C GLY A 96 -7.86 20.50 -3.35
N LYS A 97 -8.51 21.51 -3.96
CA LYS A 97 -8.83 22.78 -3.31
C LYS A 97 -10.04 22.67 -2.38
N MET A 98 -10.18 23.62 -1.45
CA MET A 98 -11.31 23.69 -0.54
C MET A 98 -12.61 24.07 -1.25
N CYS A 99 -13.72 23.50 -0.78
CA CYS A 99 -15.06 23.74 -1.33
C CYS A 99 -16.12 23.63 -0.24
N GLU A 100 -17.28 24.22 -0.47
CA GLU A 100 -18.46 24.06 0.39
C GLU A 100 -19.64 23.43 -0.38
N LEU A 101 -19.67 23.63 -1.70
CA LEU A 101 -20.71 23.17 -2.60
C LEU A 101 -20.11 22.43 -3.80
N PRO A 102 -20.85 21.47 -4.40
CA PRO A 102 -20.43 20.82 -5.65
C PRO A 102 -20.10 21.81 -6.78
N THR A 103 -20.79 22.96 -6.83
CA THR A 103 -20.57 24.01 -7.83
C THR A 103 -19.26 24.75 -7.68
N ASP A 104 -18.63 24.67 -6.50
CA ASP A 104 -17.31 25.30 -6.27
C ASP A 104 -16.20 24.51 -6.96
N CYS A 105 -16.45 23.27 -7.37
CA CYS A 105 -15.44 22.41 -7.94
C CYS A 105 -15.58 22.30 -9.45
N ALA A 106 -14.48 22.44 -10.17
CA ALA A 106 -14.44 22.18 -11.61
C ALA A 106 -14.83 20.73 -11.96
N THR A 107 -14.63 19.81 -11.01
CA THR A 107 -15.03 18.41 -11.10
C THR A 107 -16.52 18.19 -10.86
N GLY A 108 -17.19 19.13 -10.19
CA GLY A 108 -18.57 18.99 -9.74
C GLY A 108 -18.75 18.17 -8.46
N PHE A 109 -17.67 17.75 -7.79
CA PHE A 109 -17.73 16.93 -6.58
C PHE A 109 -17.00 17.63 -5.43
N CYS A 110 -17.75 18.06 -4.42
CA CYS A 110 -17.21 18.57 -3.18
C CYS A 110 -17.44 17.53 -2.08
N VAL A 111 -16.38 16.83 -1.68
CA VAL A 111 -16.41 15.76 -0.67
C VAL A 111 -15.32 16.04 0.35
N ASP A 112 -15.63 15.88 1.65
CA ASP A 112 -14.71 16.20 2.76
C ASP A 112 -14.15 17.63 2.73
N GLY A 113 -14.92 18.57 2.18
CA GLY A 113 -14.49 19.95 1.99
C GLY A 113 -13.32 20.09 1.00
N ARG A 114 -13.15 19.13 0.08
CA ARG A 114 -12.18 19.14 -1.00
C ARG A 114 -12.83 18.85 -2.35
N CYS A 115 -12.31 19.49 -3.40
CA CYS A 115 -12.72 19.20 -4.77
C CYS A 115 -12.19 17.86 -5.22
N CYS A 116 -13.07 16.88 -5.30
CA CYS A 116 -12.74 15.49 -5.54
C CYS A 116 -12.75 15.12 -7.03
N ASN A 117 -11.98 14.11 -7.43
CA ASN A 117 -11.98 13.59 -8.81
C ASN A 117 -13.26 12.82 -9.20
N ASP A 118 -14.03 12.35 -8.21
CA ASP A 118 -15.31 11.66 -8.41
C ASP A 118 -16.27 11.88 -7.23
N GLU A 119 -17.46 11.28 -7.28
CA GLU A 119 -18.53 11.41 -6.26
C GLU A 119 -18.13 10.92 -4.87
N CYS A 120 -17.13 10.03 -4.77
CA CYS A 120 -16.61 9.45 -3.54
C CYS A 120 -17.66 8.90 -2.54
N ALA A 121 -18.73 8.29 -3.06
CA ALA A 121 -19.89 7.87 -2.27
C ALA A 121 -19.75 6.51 -1.55
N GLY A 122 -18.54 5.95 -1.45
CA GLY A 122 -18.32 4.65 -0.77
C GLY A 122 -18.26 4.81 0.75
N THR A 123 -18.63 3.76 1.50
CA THR A 123 -18.65 3.80 2.98
C THR A 123 -17.30 4.19 3.56
N CYS A 124 -16.24 3.46 3.21
CA CYS A 124 -14.88 3.74 3.68
C CYS A 124 -14.03 4.41 2.61
N ARG A 125 -14.55 5.53 2.09
CA ARG A 125 -13.87 6.35 1.10
C ARG A 125 -13.90 7.80 1.53
N ALA A 126 -12.80 8.49 1.28
CA ALA A 126 -12.66 9.89 1.57
C ALA A 126 -11.80 10.56 0.51
N CYS A 127 -11.85 11.89 0.47
CA CYS A 127 -11.16 12.72 -0.51
C CYS A 127 -10.19 13.72 0.13
N SER A 128 -10.22 13.86 1.45
CA SER A 128 -9.24 14.67 2.18
C SER A 128 -8.01 13.85 2.56
N ALA A 129 -6.87 14.52 2.59
CA ALA A 129 -5.60 13.94 2.97
C ALA A 129 -5.58 13.50 4.44
N ASP A 130 -6.27 14.23 5.30
CA ASP A 130 -6.33 13.93 6.73
C ASP A 130 -7.03 12.59 7.01
N LYS A 131 -7.96 12.16 6.15
CA LYS A 131 -8.71 10.90 6.30
C LYS A 131 -8.07 9.72 5.58
N THR A 132 -7.36 9.97 4.49
CA THR A 132 -6.84 8.91 3.60
C THR A 132 -5.31 8.75 3.64
N GLY A 133 -4.59 9.70 4.23
CA GLY A 133 -3.13 9.79 4.12
C GLY A 133 -2.61 10.06 2.70
N THR A 134 -3.51 10.28 1.73
CA THR A 134 -3.19 10.54 0.31
C THR A 134 -3.36 12.03 0.00
N ALA A 135 -2.93 12.53 -1.17
CA ALA A 135 -3.12 13.95 -1.51
C ALA A 135 -4.61 14.34 -1.59
N ASP A 136 -4.94 15.56 -1.15
CA ASP A 136 -6.28 16.13 -1.23
C ASP A 136 -6.85 16.07 -2.66
N GLY A 137 -8.14 15.74 -2.76
CA GLY A 137 -8.88 15.72 -4.02
C GLY A 137 -8.84 14.38 -4.76
N LEU A 138 -8.14 13.37 -4.24
CA LEU A 138 -8.22 12.01 -4.76
C LEU A 138 -9.12 11.14 -3.87
N CYS A 139 -10.22 10.65 -4.42
CA CYS A 139 -11.07 9.68 -3.75
C CYS A 139 -10.33 8.34 -3.64
N THR A 140 -9.90 8.00 -2.43
CA THR A 140 -9.25 6.73 -2.13
C THR A 140 -9.92 6.03 -0.96
N LEU A 141 -9.42 4.85 -0.62
CA LEU A 141 -9.90 4.09 0.52
C LEU A 141 -9.35 4.73 1.80
N ILE A 142 -10.20 4.87 2.81
CA ILE A 142 -9.76 5.15 4.17
C ILE A 142 -8.88 3.96 4.62
N ALA A 143 -7.77 4.27 5.27
CA ALA A 143 -6.82 3.25 5.69
C ALA A 143 -7.49 2.28 6.67
N SER A 144 -7.03 1.04 6.64
CA SER A 144 -7.68 0.03 7.44
C SER A 144 -7.40 0.25 8.92
N GLY A 145 -8.41 0.07 9.77
CA GLY A 145 -8.34 0.41 11.20
C GLY A 145 -8.79 1.83 11.52
N ASP A 146 -8.91 2.72 10.53
CA ASP A 146 -9.38 4.09 10.73
C ASP A 146 -10.91 4.20 10.57
N ASP A 147 -11.49 5.15 11.29
CA ASP A 147 -12.92 5.50 11.26
C ASP A 147 -13.07 7.01 11.58
N PRO A 148 -12.52 7.90 10.72
CA PRO A 148 -12.34 9.31 11.04
C PRO A 148 -13.66 10.10 11.19
N ASP A 149 -14.76 9.65 10.58
CA ASP A 149 -16.05 10.31 10.63
C ASP A 149 -17.19 9.37 11.02
N ASP A 150 -16.87 8.31 11.76
CA ASP A 150 -17.80 7.23 12.10
C ASP A 150 -18.47 6.66 10.83
N GLU A 151 -17.68 6.45 9.77
CA GLU A 151 -18.09 5.77 8.54
C GLU A 151 -18.71 4.40 8.85
N CYS A 152 -18.20 3.78 9.90
CA CYS A 152 -18.59 2.47 10.35
C CYS A 152 -19.49 2.50 11.60
N ALA A 153 -20.39 1.52 11.68
CA ALA A 153 -21.31 1.42 12.79
C ALA A 153 -20.64 0.77 14.00
N ALA A 154 -20.98 1.26 15.20
CA ALA A 154 -20.56 0.68 16.48
C ALA A 154 -19.04 0.77 16.76
N ALA A 155 -18.33 -0.36 16.79
CA ALA A 155 -16.89 -0.44 17.05
C ALA A 155 -16.12 -0.97 15.83
N ASP A 156 -16.78 -0.99 14.67
CA ASP A 156 -16.20 -1.35 13.38
C ASP A 156 -15.31 -0.21 12.90
N THR A 157 -14.31 -0.53 12.10
CA THR A 157 -13.45 0.45 11.42
C THR A 157 -13.41 0.14 9.93
N CYS A 158 -12.80 1.02 9.15
CA CYS A 158 -12.61 0.75 7.74
C CYS A 158 -11.67 -0.44 7.52
N ASN A 159 -12.02 -1.27 6.54
CA ASN A 159 -11.34 -2.53 6.27
C ASN A 159 -10.34 -2.44 5.10
N GLY A 160 -10.07 -1.23 4.60
CA GLY A 160 -9.16 -1.01 3.48
C GLY A 160 -9.64 -1.56 2.12
N ASP A 161 -10.86 -2.09 2.00
CA ASP A 161 -11.52 -2.47 0.73
C ASP A 161 -12.69 -1.54 0.34
N GLY A 162 -13.01 -0.59 1.24
CA GLY A 162 -14.15 0.32 1.09
C GLY A 162 -15.37 -0.09 1.91
N SER A 163 -15.25 -1.10 2.76
CA SER A 163 -16.29 -1.58 3.67
C SER A 163 -15.87 -1.44 5.15
N CYS A 164 -16.81 -1.72 6.04
CA CYS A 164 -16.57 -1.75 7.48
C CYS A 164 -16.27 -3.18 7.97
N GLY A 165 -15.36 -3.29 8.95
CA GLY A 165 -15.07 -4.51 9.70
C GLY A 165 -14.10 -4.22 10.84
N GLN A 166 -14.30 -4.86 12.00
CA GLN A 166 -13.33 -4.76 13.09
C GLN A 166 -12.02 -5.46 12.71
N CYS A 167 -10.89 -4.86 13.07
CA CYS A 167 -9.66 -5.63 13.23
C CYS A 167 -9.77 -6.62 14.39
N ASP A 168 -9.05 -7.73 14.29
CA ASP A 168 -9.04 -8.82 15.27
C ASP A 168 -10.38 -9.56 15.38
N MET A 169 -11.19 -9.53 14.33
CA MET A 169 -12.40 -10.35 14.20
C MET A 169 -12.20 -11.55 13.29
N THR A 170 -11.04 -12.20 13.42
CA THR A 170 -10.82 -13.48 12.76
C THR A 170 -11.97 -14.43 13.09
N PRO A 171 -12.73 -14.88 12.08
CA PRO A 171 -13.91 -15.69 12.32
C PRO A 171 -13.51 -16.98 13.03
N ALA A 172 -14.36 -17.43 13.98
CA ALA A 172 -14.15 -18.73 14.60
C ALA A 172 -14.23 -19.82 13.52
N ALA A 173 -13.19 -20.66 13.44
CA ALA A 173 -13.14 -21.75 12.49
C ALA A 173 -14.27 -22.75 12.77
N PRO A 174 -15.07 -23.14 11.76
CA PRO A 174 -16.12 -24.15 11.94
C PRO A 174 -15.58 -25.50 12.44
N GLY A 175 -14.34 -25.85 12.07
CA GLY A 175 -13.70 -27.11 12.42
C GLY A 175 -14.40 -28.33 11.80
N GLY A 176 -14.33 -29.48 12.46
CA GLY A 176 -14.99 -30.71 12.01
C GLY A 176 -14.15 -31.97 12.26
N THR A 177 -14.19 -32.90 11.31
CA THR A 177 -13.28 -34.07 11.34
C THR A 177 -11.89 -33.62 10.94
N CYS A 178 -10.87 -33.99 11.74
CA CYS A 178 -9.49 -33.59 11.50
C CYS A 178 -9.05 -33.91 10.06
N PRO A 179 -8.67 -32.90 9.26
CA PRO A 179 -8.25 -33.09 7.88
C PRO A 179 -6.99 -33.95 7.79
N ALA A 180 -6.87 -34.75 6.72
CA ALA A 180 -5.72 -35.64 6.52
C ALA A 180 -4.38 -34.91 6.29
N VAL A 181 -4.42 -33.59 6.02
CA VAL A 181 -3.22 -32.74 5.92
C VAL A 181 -2.63 -32.39 7.28
N CYS A 182 -3.42 -32.52 8.35
CA CYS A 182 -2.99 -32.24 9.72
C CYS A 182 -2.41 -33.52 10.34
N ASP A 183 -1.26 -33.41 10.99
CA ASP A 183 -0.71 -34.51 11.79
C ASP A 183 -1.54 -34.73 13.06
N SER A 184 -2.09 -33.65 13.60
CA SER A 184 -3.04 -33.68 14.70
C SER A 184 -3.98 -32.48 14.66
N CYS A 185 -5.08 -32.56 15.40
CA CYS A 185 -5.99 -31.44 15.59
C CYS A 185 -6.28 -31.23 17.08
N ALA A 186 -6.27 -29.98 17.51
CA ALA A 186 -6.67 -29.56 18.84
C ALA A 186 -7.90 -28.65 18.72
N GLY A 187 -9.09 -29.19 19.00
CA GLY A 187 -10.34 -28.47 18.77
C GLY A 187 -10.56 -28.19 17.28
N ASP A 188 -10.64 -26.91 16.93
CA ASP A 188 -10.79 -26.36 15.56
C ASP A 188 -9.46 -25.97 14.92
N THR A 189 -8.33 -26.34 15.54
CA THR A 189 -6.97 -26.03 15.05
C THR A 189 -6.31 -27.27 14.48
N CYS A 190 -5.95 -27.21 13.20
CA CYS A 190 -5.09 -28.14 12.49
C CYS A 190 -3.62 -27.86 12.84
N ILE A 191 -2.87 -28.89 13.23
CA ILE A 191 -1.44 -28.79 13.52
C ILE A 191 -0.69 -29.60 12.47
N ILE A 192 0.15 -28.92 11.70
CA ILE A 192 1.07 -29.50 10.72
C ILE A 192 2.46 -29.43 11.35
N GLN A 193 3.01 -30.58 11.71
CA GLN A 193 4.31 -30.69 12.34
C GLN A 193 5.37 -30.95 11.27
N CYS A 194 6.23 -29.98 11.06
CA CYS A 194 7.36 -30.06 10.15
C CYS A 194 8.62 -30.33 10.96
N SER A 195 9.01 -31.60 11.09
CA SER A 195 10.18 -31.97 11.88
C SER A 195 11.39 -32.28 11.00
N ALA A 196 12.60 -31.88 11.44
CA ALA A 196 13.87 -32.33 10.83
C ALA A 196 13.97 -32.17 9.28
N GLY A 197 13.40 -31.11 8.72
CA GLY A 197 13.44 -30.80 7.28
C GLY A 197 12.31 -31.42 6.46
N GLU A 198 11.30 -32.01 7.08
CA GLU A 198 10.14 -32.63 6.42
C GLU A 198 9.40 -31.70 5.46
N CYS A 199 9.32 -30.40 5.78
CA CYS A 199 8.64 -29.41 4.95
C CYS A 199 9.61 -28.52 4.15
N LYS A 200 10.89 -28.88 4.09
CA LYS A 200 11.90 -28.10 3.37
C LYS A 200 11.51 -27.97 1.89
N ARG A 201 11.33 -26.72 1.42
CA ARG A 201 10.88 -26.38 0.06
C ARG A 201 9.55 -27.02 -0.34
N ALA A 202 8.73 -27.39 0.63
CA ALA A 202 7.40 -27.92 0.40
C ALA A 202 6.39 -26.77 0.25
N ALA A 203 5.32 -27.02 -0.51
CA ALA A 203 4.12 -26.20 -0.44
C ALA A 203 3.23 -26.76 0.68
N VAL A 204 3.15 -26.06 1.79
CA VAL A 204 2.31 -26.40 2.94
C VAL A 204 1.01 -25.59 2.80
N THR A 205 -0.14 -26.27 2.77
CA THR A 205 -1.43 -25.59 2.61
C THR A 205 -2.33 -25.89 3.79
N CYS A 206 -2.70 -24.85 4.51
CA CYS A 206 -3.65 -24.94 5.60
C CYS A 206 -5.06 -25.29 5.06
N PRO A 207 -5.79 -26.19 5.73
CA PRO A 207 -7.13 -26.57 5.29
C PRO A 207 -8.12 -25.41 5.44
N ALA A 208 -9.10 -25.35 4.54
CA ALA A 208 -10.25 -24.45 4.67
C ALA A 208 -11.09 -24.83 5.90
N ASP A 209 -11.79 -23.85 6.48
CA ASP A 209 -12.67 -24.00 7.66
C ASP A 209 -11.98 -24.37 8.98
N TRP A 210 -10.64 -24.25 9.06
CA TRP A 210 -9.83 -24.60 10.22
C TRP A 210 -8.82 -23.50 10.55
N ASN A 211 -8.60 -23.28 11.84
CA ASN A 211 -7.38 -22.61 12.30
C ASN A 211 -6.20 -23.53 11.96
N CYS A 212 -5.03 -22.95 11.72
CA CYS A 212 -3.87 -23.70 11.26
C CYS A 212 -2.60 -23.27 11.99
N THR A 213 -1.91 -24.25 12.56
CA THR A 213 -0.57 -24.07 13.11
C THR A 213 0.41 -24.88 12.27
N VAL A 214 1.37 -24.21 11.64
CA VAL A 214 2.53 -24.85 11.01
C VAL A 214 3.70 -24.76 11.99
N ASP A 215 4.06 -25.89 12.58
CA ASP A 215 5.11 -26.00 13.59
C ASP A 215 6.39 -26.53 12.95
N CYS A 216 7.31 -25.60 12.64
CA CYS A 216 8.60 -25.88 12.04
C CYS A 216 9.64 -26.14 13.14
N ASP A 217 9.67 -27.38 13.65
CA ASP A 217 10.56 -27.78 14.75
C ASP A 217 11.81 -28.51 14.25
N GLY A 218 12.97 -27.91 14.54
CA GLY A 218 14.28 -28.43 14.19
C GLY A 218 14.98 -27.63 13.09
N ALA A 219 16.26 -27.96 12.88
CA ALA A 219 17.09 -27.25 11.93
C ALA A 219 16.54 -27.39 10.50
N GLN A 220 16.37 -26.27 9.81
CA GLN A 220 15.88 -26.21 8.42
C GLN A 220 14.54 -26.91 8.18
N ALA A 221 13.70 -27.03 9.21
CA ALA A 221 12.40 -27.72 9.16
C ALA A 221 11.51 -27.29 7.99
N CYS A 222 11.47 -25.98 7.71
CA CYS A 222 10.67 -25.32 6.70
C CYS A 222 11.52 -24.37 5.82
N ASP A 223 12.83 -24.64 5.71
CA ASP A 223 13.74 -23.84 4.87
C ASP A 223 13.24 -23.79 3.41
N GLY A 224 12.97 -22.58 2.91
CA GLY A 224 12.40 -22.32 1.60
C GLY A 224 10.98 -22.84 1.38
N ALA A 225 10.25 -23.19 2.44
CA ALA A 225 8.86 -23.65 2.32
C ALA A 225 7.92 -22.51 1.90
N MET A 226 6.81 -22.87 1.29
CA MET A 226 5.75 -21.96 0.91
C MET A 226 4.49 -22.33 1.71
N VAL A 227 4.13 -21.52 2.69
CA VAL A 227 2.94 -21.72 3.52
C VAL A 227 1.79 -20.89 2.96
N GLY A 228 0.74 -21.57 2.50
CA GLY A 228 -0.54 -20.95 2.14
C GLY A 228 -1.52 -21.09 3.30
N CYS A 229 -1.83 -19.97 3.94
CA CYS A 229 -2.82 -19.91 5.03
C CYS A 229 -4.26 -19.89 4.49
N SER A 230 -5.21 -20.33 5.32
CA SER A 230 -6.64 -20.22 5.06
C SER A 230 -7.17 -18.84 5.48
N ASP A 231 -8.49 -18.62 5.34
CA ASP A 231 -9.17 -17.39 5.77
C ASP A 231 -9.42 -17.31 7.30
N TYR A 232 -8.76 -18.17 8.07
CA TYR A 232 -8.88 -18.30 9.53
C TYR A 232 -7.54 -18.06 10.21
N LEU A 233 -7.47 -18.21 11.53
CA LEU A 233 -6.24 -18.00 12.29
C LEU A 233 -5.12 -18.91 11.76
N CYS A 234 -4.03 -18.31 11.33
CA CYS A 234 -2.84 -19.01 10.83
C CYS A 234 -1.62 -18.62 11.67
N THR A 235 -0.99 -19.61 12.29
CA THR A 235 0.20 -19.41 13.10
C THR A 235 1.35 -20.24 12.53
N VAL A 236 2.45 -19.59 12.18
CA VAL A 236 3.69 -20.27 11.80
C VAL A 236 4.70 -20.14 12.93
N ILE A 237 5.19 -21.25 13.44
CA ILE A 237 6.16 -21.29 14.54
C ILE A 237 7.48 -21.82 14.00
N CYS A 238 8.56 -21.08 14.20
CA CYS A 238 9.88 -21.40 13.69
C CYS A 238 10.85 -21.65 14.84
N ASN A 239 11.19 -22.93 15.06
CA ASN A 239 11.96 -23.39 16.20
C ASN A 239 13.25 -24.08 15.75
N GLY A 240 14.40 -23.42 15.95
CA GLY A 240 15.71 -23.97 15.64
C GLY A 240 16.47 -23.21 14.56
N ASN A 241 17.70 -23.65 14.29
CA ASN A 241 18.61 -22.96 13.38
C ASN A 241 18.09 -23.03 11.94
N GLU A 242 17.94 -21.87 11.31
CA GLU A 242 17.44 -21.74 9.94
C GLU A 242 16.08 -22.45 9.73
N ALA A 243 15.28 -22.64 10.78
CA ALA A 243 14.05 -23.42 10.73
C ALA A 243 13.09 -22.93 9.63
N CYS A 244 13.06 -21.62 9.39
CA CYS A 244 12.25 -20.93 8.39
C CYS A 244 13.08 -19.99 7.52
N HIS A 245 14.35 -20.34 7.27
CA HIS A 245 15.20 -19.59 6.35
C HIS A 245 14.54 -19.54 4.95
N ASP A 246 14.50 -18.37 4.31
CA ASP A 246 13.82 -18.13 3.02
C ASP A 246 12.35 -18.59 2.96
N LEU A 247 11.66 -18.71 4.10
CA LEU A 247 10.24 -19.08 4.14
C LEU A 247 9.38 -18.01 3.45
N THR A 248 8.37 -18.45 2.68
CA THR A 248 7.32 -17.56 2.19
C THR A 248 5.98 -17.93 2.82
N VAL A 249 5.33 -16.97 3.47
CA VAL A 249 3.98 -17.12 4.02
C VAL A 249 3.01 -16.25 3.23
N ALA A 250 1.97 -16.85 2.68
CA ALA A 250 0.84 -16.16 2.05
C ALA A 250 -0.36 -16.25 2.99
N CYS A 251 -0.64 -15.16 3.70
CA CYS A 251 -1.76 -15.08 4.62
C CYS A 251 -3.09 -14.98 3.85
N GLY A 252 -4.10 -15.73 4.31
CA GLY A 252 -5.47 -15.56 3.83
C GLY A 252 -6.14 -14.38 4.53
N LYS A 253 -7.47 -14.36 4.59
CA LYS A 253 -8.19 -13.26 5.23
C LYS A 253 -8.12 -13.24 6.75
N GLY A 254 -7.78 -14.35 7.41
CA GLY A 254 -7.73 -14.44 8.88
C GLY A 254 -6.41 -13.93 9.47
N ALA A 255 -6.38 -13.75 10.81
CA ALA A 255 -5.17 -13.29 11.49
C ALA A 255 -4.00 -14.23 11.22
N CYS A 256 -2.84 -13.64 10.99
CA CYS A 256 -1.64 -14.32 10.56
C CYS A 256 -0.49 -13.96 11.49
N HIS A 257 0.07 -14.94 12.17
CA HIS A 257 1.16 -14.72 13.12
C HIS A 257 2.36 -15.59 12.76
N THR A 258 3.55 -14.98 12.68
CA THR A 258 4.81 -15.71 12.45
C THR A 258 5.76 -15.53 13.64
N ALA A 259 5.96 -16.58 14.42
CA ALA A 259 6.81 -16.59 15.60
C ALA A 259 8.21 -17.15 15.29
N CYS A 260 9.22 -16.28 15.28
CA CYS A 260 10.62 -16.63 15.11
C CYS A 260 11.29 -16.78 16.48
N GLN A 261 11.33 -18.01 16.99
CA GLN A 261 11.81 -18.30 18.34
C GLN A 261 13.36 -18.36 18.40
N THR A 262 13.92 -19.24 19.24
CA THR A 262 15.36 -19.28 19.50
C THR A 262 16.12 -20.12 18.49
N GLY A 263 17.20 -19.55 17.93
CA GLY A 263 18.09 -20.19 16.96
C GLY A 263 18.90 -19.16 16.19
N SER A 264 19.87 -19.60 15.40
CA SER A 264 20.61 -18.73 14.48
C SER A 264 19.91 -18.67 13.12
N GLY A 265 19.66 -17.47 12.61
CA GLY A 265 19.08 -17.25 11.28
C GLY A 265 17.70 -17.88 11.08
N VAL A 266 16.91 -18.02 12.16
CA VAL A 266 15.62 -18.74 12.20
C VAL A 266 14.70 -18.35 11.05
N CYS A 267 14.56 -17.05 10.79
CA CYS A 267 13.68 -16.48 9.77
C CYS A 267 14.44 -15.55 8.81
N ASN A 268 15.74 -15.76 8.62
CA ASN A 268 16.50 -14.95 7.70
C ASN A 268 15.99 -15.16 6.26
N GLY A 269 15.74 -14.07 5.54
CA GLY A 269 15.14 -14.13 4.20
C GLY A 269 13.65 -14.51 4.17
N ALA A 270 13.02 -14.73 5.33
CA ALA A 270 11.60 -15.05 5.39
C ALA A 270 10.74 -13.83 4.99
N THR A 271 9.66 -14.09 4.27
CA THR A 271 8.72 -13.08 3.76
C THR A 271 7.29 -13.47 4.07
N VAL A 272 6.49 -12.51 4.52
CA VAL A 272 5.07 -12.70 4.83
C VAL A 272 4.28 -11.71 4.00
N SER A 273 3.40 -12.23 3.14
CA SER A 273 2.42 -11.44 2.41
C SER A 273 1.12 -11.44 3.20
N CYS A 274 0.81 -10.32 3.82
CA CYS A 274 -0.33 -10.17 4.71
C CYS A 274 -1.64 -10.15 3.92
N GLY A 275 -2.68 -10.71 4.55
CA GLY A 275 -4.05 -10.65 4.04
C GLY A 275 -4.82 -9.52 4.70
N PHE A 276 -6.10 -9.75 5.03
CA PHE A 276 -6.98 -8.70 5.54
C PHE A 276 -6.83 -8.46 7.06
N GLU A 277 -6.84 -9.50 7.88
CA GLU A 277 -6.77 -9.36 9.35
C GLU A 277 -5.36 -9.03 9.86
N ALA A 278 -5.21 -8.95 11.19
CA ALA A 278 -3.95 -8.69 11.86
C ALA A 278 -2.82 -9.63 11.37
N CYS A 279 -1.74 -9.02 10.91
CA CYS A 279 -0.54 -9.67 10.41
C CYS A 279 0.62 -9.28 11.32
N THR A 280 1.05 -10.22 12.16
CA THR A 280 2.03 -9.96 13.21
C THR A 280 3.17 -10.96 13.16
N CYS A 281 4.27 -10.57 13.77
CA CYS A 281 5.48 -11.37 13.85
C CYS A 281 6.21 -11.04 15.13
N GLU A 282 6.99 -12.00 15.62
CA GLU A 282 7.86 -11.80 16.76
C GLU A 282 9.18 -12.53 16.57
N GLY A 283 10.26 -12.02 17.17
CA GLY A 283 11.57 -12.67 17.17
C GLY A 283 12.71 -11.72 17.51
N ALA A 284 13.79 -12.25 18.11
CA ALA A 284 14.85 -11.42 18.71
C ALA A 284 16.12 -11.27 17.84
N ALA A 285 16.35 -12.12 16.83
CA ALA A 285 17.62 -12.15 16.08
C ALA A 285 17.49 -12.18 14.54
N SER A 286 16.36 -12.62 14.02
CA SER A 286 16.03 -12.59 12.59
C SER A 286 14.52 -12.57 12.47
N THR A 287 13.96 -11.47 11.99
CA THR A 287 12.53 -11.31 11.80
C THR A 287 12.18 -11.35 10.30
N PRO A 288 10.98 -11.79 9.94
CA PRO A 288 10.56 -11.83 8.55
C PRO A 288 10.28 -10.42 8.03
N THR A 289 10.36 -10.24 6.72
CA THR A 289 9.85 -9.01 6.08
C THR A 289 8.34 -9.14 5.88
N LEU A 290 7.56 -8.21 6.46
CA LEU A 290 6.12 -8.13 6.21
C LEU A 290 5.83 -7.26 4.98
N SER A 291 4.95 -7.76 4.12
CA SER A 291 4.29 -6.97 3.08
C SER A 291 2.83 -6.80 3.48
N CYS A 292 2.51 -5.64 4.06
CA CYS A 292 1.23 -5.41 4.71
C CYS A 292 0.02 -5.42 3.77
N GLY A 293 0.15 -4.99 2.52
CA GLY A 293 -0.97 -4.99 1.57
C GLY A 293 -2.19 -4.24 2.12
N SER A 294 -3.32 -4.94 2.23
CA SER A 294 -4.60 -4.43 2.77
C SER A 294 -4.86 -4.85 4.22
N SER A 295 -3.84 -5.29 4.96
CA SER A 295 -4.02 -5.76 6.33
C SER A 295 -4.46 -4.63 7.25
N CYS A 296 -5.43 -4.93 8.11
CA CYS A 296 -6.02 -4.00 9.04
C CYS A 296 -5.14 -3.74 10.27
N GLY A 297 -4.24 -4.68 10.59
CA GLY A 297 -3.17 -4.50 11.56
C GLY A 297 -1.88 -5.08 11.02
N CYS A 298 -0.86 -4.25 10.81
CA CYS A 298 0.47 -4.69 10.40
C CYS A 298 1.51 -3.92 11.18
N GLU A 299 2.17 -4.60 12.10
CA GLU A 299 3.27 -4.00 12.85
C GLU A 299 4.59 -4.60 12.36
N PRO A 300 5.54 -3.78 11.89
CA PRO A 300 6.83 -4.29 11.45
C PRO A 300 7.56 -4.99 12.60
N CYS A 301 8.11 -6.14 12.26
CA CYS A 301 9.13 -6.85 13.02
C CYS A 301 10.51 -6.15 12.92
#